data_AF-A0A935S1N6-F1
#
_entry.id   AF-A0A935S1N6-F1
#
_cell.length_a   1.000
_cell.length_b   1.000
_cell.length_c   1.000
_cell.angle_alpha   90.00
_cell.angle_beta   90.00
_cell.angle_gamma   90.00
#
_symmetry.space_group_name_H-M   'P 1'
#
loop_
_entity.id
_entity.type
_entity.pdbx_description
1 polymer ?
#
loop_
_entity_poly.entity_id
_entity_poly.type
_entity_poly.pdbx_seq_one_letter_code
_entity_poly.pdbx_strand_id
1 'polypeptide(L)'
;MSAILNKEAEFFDVHFTESIKTITAANCELIIAYDGVLNTETISKLEIEIEQKIIDLAVPKAALKKIFFICVESLQNMLIHGHKDLNGSQHNYFLVYKKANQIIILTANLISNPAIPKVDGDLKTINSFEDPAELKSYYINHLEKNELSEKVVQV
;
A
#
# COMPACT_ATOMS: atom_id res chain seq x y z
N MET A 1 -5.41 22.19 28.75
CA MET A 1 -4.53 21.26 27.99
C MET A 1 -4.93 21.39 26.54
N SER A 2 -4.18 22.15 25.73
CA SER A 2 -4.41 22.10 24.28
C SER A 2 -3.91 20.75 23.81
N ALA A 3 -4.79 19.92 23.26
CA ALA A 3 -4.36 18.76 22.50
C ALA A 3 -3.40 19.28 21.43
N ILE A 4 -2.14 18.88 21.49
CA ILE A 4 -1.21 19.11 20.40
C ILE A 4 -1.80 18.27 19.26
N LEU A 5 -2.46 18.94 18.33
CA LEU A 5 -2.99 18.32 17.13
C LEU A 5 -1.84 17.56 16.48
N ASN A 6 -1.98 16.24 16.36
CA ASN A 6 -0.94 15.43 15.77
C ASN A 6 -0.91 15.75 14.27
N LYS A 7 0.04 16.58 13.86
CA LYS A 7 0.18 17.08 12.48
C LYS A 7 0.20 15.95 11.45
N GLU A 8 0.71 14.79 11.83
CA GLU A 8 0.78 13.63 10.96
C GLU A 8 -0.60 12.98 10.80
N ALA A 9 -1.34 12.77 11.90
CA ALA A 9 -2.71 12.25 11.82
C ALA A 9 -3.63 13.16 10.99
N GLU A 10 -3.55 14.48 11.20
CA GLU A 10 -4.28 15.47 10.39
C GLU A 10 -3.86 15.42 8.91
N PHE A 11 -2.57 15.24 8.63
CA PHE A 11 -2.08 15.07 7.27
C PHE A 11 -2.73 13.85 6.59
N PHE A 12 -2.80 12.69 7.25
CA PHE A 12 -3.44 11.51 6.68
C PHE A 12 -4.95 11.69 6.47
N ASP A 13 -5.68 12.23 7.45
CA ASP A 13 -7.12 12.47 7.36
C ASP A 13 -7.48 13.36 6.16
N VAL A 14 -6.73 14.45 5.96
CA VAL A 14 -6.92 15.36 4.81
C VAL A 14 -6.68 14.63 3.49
N HIS A 15 -5.55 13.93 3.34
CA HIS A 15 -5.20 13.27 2.09
C HIS A 15 -6.08 12.05 1.79
N PHE A 16 -6.52 11.33 2.82
CA PHE A 16 -7.48 10.25 2.71
C PHE A 16 -8.82 10.80 2.19
N THR A 17 -9.32 11.86 2.82
CA THR A 17 -10.57 12.52 2.42
C THR A 17 -10.51 13.04 0.98
N GLU A 18 -9.39 13.63 0.57
CA GLU A 18 -9.18 14.09 -0.81
C GLU A 18 -9.12 12.93 -1.82
N SER A 19 -8.48 11.83 -1.44
CA SER A 19 -8.42 10.61 -2.26
C SER A 19 -9.80 10.01 -2.46
N ILE A 20 -10.58 9.88 -1.39
CA ILE A 20 -11.98 9.40 -1.46
C ILE A 20 -12.82 10.32 -2.35
N LYS A 21 -12.75 11.64 -2.17
CA LYS A 21 -13.46 12.61 -3.02
C LYS A 21 -13.11 12.44 -4.50
N THR A 22 -11.82 12.26 -4.81
CA THR A 22 -11.35 12.06 -6.19
C THR A 22 -11.88 10.75 -6.79
N ILE A 23 -11.84 9.65 -6.02
CA ILE A 23 -12.37 8.34 -6.42
C ILE A 23 -13.87 8.43 -6.69
N THR A 24 -14.63 9.05 -5.78
CA THR A 24 -16.09 9.22 -5.93
C THR A 24 -16.43 10.13 -7.11
N ALA A 25 -15.73 11.26 -7.29
CA ALA A 25 -15.95 12.17 -8.41
C ALA A 25 -15.66 11.52 -9.77
N ALA A 26 -14.72 10.57 -9.81
CA ALA A 26 -14.41 9.77 -10.99
C ALA A 26 -15.39 8.59 -11.22
N ASN A 27 -16.43 8.44 -10.38
CA ASN A 27 -17.39 7.35 -10.41
C ASN A 27 -16.72 5.95 -10.36
N CYS A 28 -15.62 5.85 -9.61
CA CYS A 28 -14.95 4.59 -9.33
C CYS A 28 -15.69 3.82 -8.23
N GLU A 29 -15.62 2.50 -8.28
CA GLU A 29 -16.20 1.61 -7.27
C GLU A 29 -15.19 1.40 -6.14
N LEU A 30 -15.49 1.96 -4.96
CA LEU A 30 -14.66 1.79 -3.77
C LEU A 30 -14.91 0.42 -3.13
N ILE A 31 -13.85 -0.34 -2.90
CA ILE A 31 -13.90 -1.71 -2.36
C ILE A 31 -13.44 -1.69 -0.89
N ILE A 32 -12.22 -1.21 -0.66
CA ILE A 32 -11.62 -1.04 0.66
C ILE A 32 -11.29 0.43 0.86
N ALA A 33 -11.60 0.94 2.05
CA ALA A 33 -11.11 2.21 2.51
C ALA A 33 -10.78 2.12 3.99
N TYR A 34 -9.51 2.29 4.31
CA TYR A 34 -9.00 2.28 5.67
C TYR A 34 -8.13 3.51 5.89
N ASP A 35 -8.37 4.21 7.00
CA ASP A 35 -7.54 5.29 7.53
C ASP A 35 -7.36 5.03 9.03
N GLY A 36 -6.12 5.02 9.50
CA GLY A 36 -5.82 4.75 10.90
C GLY A 36 -4.38 4.32 11.18
N VAL A 37 -4.21 3.66 12.33
CA VAL A 37 -2.90 3.18 12.80
C VAL A 37 -2.76 1.69 12.55
N LEU A 38 -1.74 1.30 11.77
CA LEU A 38 -1.46 -0.11 11.52
C LEU A 38 -0.75 -0.76 12.69
N ASN A 39 -1.21 -1.96 13.01
CA ASN A 39 -0.57 -2.92 13.89
C ASN A 39 -0.96 -4.33 13.40
N THR A 40 -0.45 -5.37 14.07
CA THR A 40 -0.70 -6.76 13.68
C THR A 40 -2.19 -7.11 13.67
N GLU A 41 -2.98 -6.59 14.61
CA GLU A 41 -4.41 -6.86 14.69
C GLU A 41 -5.19 -6.20 13.55
N THR A 42 -4.89 -4.94 13.24
CA THR A 42 -5.56 -4.22 12.14
C THR A 42 -5.23 -4.82 10.78
N ILE A 43 -4.01 -5.32 10.59
CA ILE A 43 -3.64 -5.99 9.34
C ILE A 43 -4.41 -7.28 9.16
N SER A 44 -4.45 -8.17 10.16
CA SER A 44 -5.21 -9.40 10.04
C SER A 44 -6.70 -9.14 9.77
N LYS A 45 -7.26 -8.07 10.35
CA LYS A 45 -8.64 -7.63 10.04
C LYS A 45 -8.78 -7.18 8.58
N LEU A 46 -7.85 -6.37 8.08
CA LEU A 46 -7.87 -5.90 6.69
C LEU A 46 -7.69 -7.06 5.69
N GLU A 47 -6.79 -8.01 5.97
CA GLU A 47 -6.58 -9.19 5.12
C GLU A 47 -7.89 -9.99 4.95
N ILE A 48 -8.62 -10.22 6.04
CA ILE A 48 -9.92 -10.89 6.02
C ILE A 48 -10.96 -10.06 5.24
N GLU A 49 -11.02 -8.75 5.49
CA GLU A 49 -11.96 -7.86 4.82
C GLU A 49 -11.70 -7.80 3.30
N ILE A 50 -10.43 -7.73 2.90
CA ILE A 50 -10.00 -7.79 1.50
C ILE A 50 -10.46 -9.11 0.89
N GLU A 51 -10.16 -10.24 1.52
CA GLU A 51 -10.57 -11.56 1.00
C GLU A 51 -12.08 -11.63 0.77
N GLN A 52 -12.87 -11.15 1.72
CA GLN A 52 -14.33 -11.14 1.63
C GLN A 52 -14.84 -10.24 0.49
N LYS A 53 -14.32 -9.01 0.39
CA LYS A 53 -14.83 -8.03 -0.57
C LYS A 53 -14.37 -8.27 -2.01
N ILE A 54 -13.18 -8.83 -2.22
CA ILE A 54 -12.71 -9.07 -3.59
C ILE A 54 -13.46 -10.21 -4.26
N ILE A 55 -14.04 -11.16 -3.51
CA ILE A 55 -14.81 -12.30 -4.08
C ILE A 55 -16.00 -11.83 -4.91
N ASP A 56 -16.59 -10.69 -4.55
CA ASP A 56 -17.71 -10.09 -5.27
C ASP A 56 -17.29 -9.39 -6.59
N LEU A 57 -15.97 -9.27 -6.83
CA LEU A 57 -15.47 -8.75 -8.10
C LEU A 57 -15.70 -9.79 -9.20
N ALA A 58 -16.40 -9.38 -10.25
CA ALA A 58 -16.62 -10.16 -11.46
C ALA A 58 -15.33 -10.30 -12.32
N VAL A 59 -14.28 -10.91 -11.76
CA VAL A 59 -12.99 -11.17 -12.39
C VAL A 59 -12.59 -12.63 -12.27
N PRO A 60 -11.68 -13.15 -13.13
CA PRO A 60 -11.23 -14.54 -13.03
C PRO A 60 -10.56 -14.85 -11.69
N LYS A 61 -10.69 -16.09 -11.20
CA LYS A 61 -10.07 -16.55 -9.93
C LYS A 61 -8.57 -16.26 -9.85
N ALA A 62 -7.85 -16.36 -10.97
CA ALA A 62 -6.43 -16.05 -11.02
C ALA A 62 -6.15 -14.55 -10.74
N ALA A 63 -7.03 -13.65 -11.20
CA ALA A 63 -6.93 -12.23 -10.90
C ALA A 63 -7.28 -11.94 -9.44
N LEU A 64 -8.32 -12.57 -8.87
CA LEU A 64 -8.64 -12.47 -7.44
C LEU A 64 -7.44 -12.80 -6.55
N LYS A 65 -6.79 -13.94 -6.84
CA LYS A 65 -5.60 -14.38 -6.12
C LYS A 65 -4.46 -13.35 -6.20
N LYS A 66 -4.24 -12.76 -7.38
CA LYS A 66 -3.24 -11.69 -7.55
C LYS A 66 -3.59 -10.44 -6.74
N ILE A 67 -4.83 -9.97 -6.81
CA ILE A 67 -5.30 -8.80 -6.05
C ILE A 67 -5.07 -9.02 -4.55
N PHE A 68 -5.48 -10.18 -4.04
CA PHE A 68 -5.29 -10.54 -2.64
C PHE A 68 -3.82 -10.47 -2.21
N PHE A 69 -2.92 -11.14 -2.93
CA PHE A 69 -1.50 -11.14 -2.56
C PHE A 69 -0.87 -9.75 -2.64
N ILE A 70 -1.17 -8.96 -3.68
CA ILE A 70 -0.63 -7.60 -3.78
C ILE A 70 -1.12 -6.74 -2.61
N CYS A 71 -2.38 -6.87 -2.20
CA CYS A 71 -2.89 -6.17 -1.02
C CYS A 71 -2.18 -6.62 0.27
N VAL A 72 -2.02 -7.93 0.49
CA VAL A 72 -1.34 -8.50 1.67
C VAL A 72 0.10 -8.01 1.76
N GLU A 73 0.87 -8.14 0.68
CA GLU A 73 2.27 -7.67 0.63
C GLU A 73 2.35 -6.15 0.84
N SER A 74 1.40 -5.39 0.29
CA SER A 74 1.34 -3.93 0.50
C SER A 74 1.10 -3.57 1.97
N LEU A 75 0.17 -4.26 2.65
CA LEU A 75 -0.09 -4.05 4.08
C LEU A 75 1.12 -4.42 4.93
N GLN A 76 1.79 -5.53 4.62
CA GLN A 76 3.01 -5.95 5.31
C GLN A 76 4.15 -4.94 5.11
N ASN A 77 4.33 -4.42 3.89
CA ASN A 77 5.32 -3.38 3.60
C ASN A 77 5.04 -2.12 4.42
N MET A 78 3.78 -1.70 4.54
CA MET A 78 3.40 -0.56 5.38
C MET A 78 3.70 -0.81 6.87
N LEU A 79 3.48 -2.01 7.40
CA LEU A 79 3.77 -2.35 8.80
C LEU A 79 5.28 -2.33 9.09
N ILE A 80 6.05 -3.00 8.23
CA ILE A 80 7.48 -3.24 8.43
C ILE A 80 8.26 -1.94 8.21
N HIS A 81 7.89 -1.14 7.21
CA HIS A 81 8.65 0.03 6.78
C HIS A 81 8.00 1.37 7.13
N GLY A 82 6.78 1.38 7.65
CA GLY A 82 6.09 2.57 8.10
C GLY A 82 6.82 3.25 9.26
N HIS A 83 7.15 4.53 9.08
CA HIS A 83 7.71 5.36 10.14
C HIS A 83 6.67 5.60 11.23
N LYS A 84 7.14 5.59 12.49
CA LYS A 84 6.32 5.87 13.66
C LYS A 84 6.44 7.33 14.04
N ASP A 85 5.31 7.94 14.41
CA ASP A 85 5.30 9.28 14.99
C ASP A 85 6.01 9.32 16.35
N LEU A 86 6.12 10.50 16.94
CA LEU A 86 6.74 10.68 18.27
C LEU A 86 6.02 9.89 19.39
N ASN A 87 4.78 9.47 19.17
CA ASN A 87 3.98 8.68 20.10
C ASN A 87 4.03 7.17 19.77
N GLY A 88 4.81 6.75 18.78
CA GLY A 88 4.92 5.35 18.35
C GLY A 88 3.82 4.88 17.39
N SER A 89 2.96 5.77 16.90
CA SER A 89 1.85 5.45 15.99
C SER A 89 2.30 5.45 14.53
N GLN A 90 1.95 4.41 13.77
CA GLN A 90 2.14 4.36 12.32
C GLN A 90 0.87 4.85 11.63
N HIS A 91 0.72 6.15 11.41
CA HIS A 91 -0.41 6.70 10.65
C HIS A 91 -0.30 6.32 9.18
N ASN A 92 -1.42 5.94 8.58
CA ASN A 92 -1.48 5.45 7.21
C ASN A 92 -2.92 5.44 6.68
N TYR A 93 -3.06 5.33 5.37
CA TYR A 93 -4.32 4.91 4.76
C TYR A 93 -4.09 3.91 3.63
N PHE A 94 -5.10 3.08 3.40
CA PHE A 94 -5.09 2.00 2.41
C PHE A 94 -6.43 1.98 1.67
N LEU A 95 -6.37 2.09 0.35
CA LEU A 95 -7.54 2.11 -0.52
C LEU A 95 -7.42 1.02 -1.58
N VAL A 96 -8.53 0.32 -1.83
CA VAL A 96 -8.69 -0.54 -3.00
C VAL A 96 -9.95 -0.10 -3.72
N TYR A 97 -9.85 0.21 -5.00
CA TYR A 97 -10.98 0.61 -5.80
C TYR A 97 -10.85 0.12 -7.23
N LYS A 98 -11.99 -0.02 -7.89
CA LYS A 98 -12.07 -0.42 -9.29
C LYS A 98 -12.36 0.80 -10.16
N LYS A 99 -11.53 0.96 -11.19
CA LYS A 99 -11.68 1.97 -12.24
C LYS A 99 -11.77 1.26 -13.59
N ALA A 100 -12.98 1.20 -14.15
CA ALA A 100 -13.27 0.43 -15.35
C ALA A 100 -12.82 -1.04 -15.21
N ASN A 101 -11.82 -1.47 -15.99
CA ASN A 101 -11.28 -2.83 -15.97
C ASN A 101 -9.96 -2.97 -15.18
N GLN A 102 -9.65 -1.98 -14.34
CA GLN A 102 -8.45 -1.94 -13.51
C GLN A 102 -8.83 -1.96 -12.04
N ILE A 103 -8.06 -2.71 -11.25
CA ILE A 103 -8.04 -2.61 -9.80
C ILE A 103 -6.87 -1.73 -9.42
N ILE A 104 -7.14 -0.69 -8.65
CA ILE A 104 -6.14 0.22 -8.13
C ILE A 104 -6.00 -0.04 -6.63
N ILE A 105 -4.77 -0.25 -6.20
CA ILE A 105 -4.38 -0.38 -4.80
C ILE A 105 -3.53 0.85 -4.49
N LEU A 106 -3.94 1.63 -3.50
CA LEU A 106 -3.26 2.83 -3.07
C LEU A 106 -2.88 2.67 -1.60
N THR A 107 -1.59 2.77 -1.32
CA THR A 107 -1.01 2.70 0.02
C THR A 107 -0.34 4.03 0.35
N ALA A 108 -0.47 4.46 1.60
CA ALA A 108 0.18 5.67 2.08
C ALA A 108 0.70 5.44 3.51
N ASN A 109 2.01 5.60 3.71
CA ASN A 109 2.65 5.55 5.03
C ASN A 109 3.77 6.58 5.11
N LEU A 110 4.15 6.96 6.32
CA LEU A 110 5.34 7.79 6.53
C LEU A 110 6.62 6.98 6.30
N ILE A 111 7.66 7.66 5.81
CA ILE A 111 9.02 7.15 5.75
C ILE A 111 9.97 8.19 6.34
N SER A 112 11.13 7.76 6.83
CA SER A 112 12.14 8.69 7.31
C SER A 112 12.81 9.43 6.14
N ASN A 113 13.16 10.70 6.33
CA ASN A 113 13.83 11.49 5.28
C ASN A 113 15.09 10.82 4.69
N PRO A 114 15.96 10.15 5.47
CA PRO A 114 17.10 9.44 4.93
C PRO A 114 16.73 8.24 4.02
N ALA A 115 15.51 7.70 4.12
CA ALA A 115 15.04 6.62 3.26
C ALA A 115 14.56 7.11 1.89
N ILE A 116 14.22 8.41 1.75
CA ILE A 116 13.67 8.99 0.51
C ILE A 116 14.55 8.68 -0.71
N PRO A 117 15.89 8.92 -0.71
CA PRO A 117 16.69 8.68 -1.91
C PRO A 117 16.72 7.22 -2.33
N LYS A 118 16.69 6.30 -1.36
CA LYS A 118 16.64 4.86 -1.67
C LYS A 118 15.29 4.49 -2.28
N VAL A 119 14.18 4.85 -1.62
CA VAL A 119 12.83 4.52 -2.11
C VAL A 119 12.59 5.08 -3.50
N ASP A 120 13.00 6.32 -3.75
CA ASP A 120 12.91 6.95 -5.08
C ASP A 120 13.76 6.20 -6.12
N GLY A 121 14.98 5.78 -5.77
CA GLY A 121 15.84 4.97 -6.63
C GLY A 121 15.26 3.59 -6.96
N ASP A 122 14.71 2.91 -5.95
CA ASP A 122 14.07 1.59 -6.11
C ASP A 122 12.83 1.71 -7.02
N LEU A 123 11.97 2.72 -6.80
CA LEU A 123 10.79 2.98 -7.63
C LEU A 123 11.15 3.33 -9.08
N LYS A 124 12.16 4.17 -9.28
CA LYS A 124 12.65 4.51 -10.63
C LYS A 124 13.19 3.28 -11.37
N THR A 125 13.92 2.42 -10.67
CA THR A 125 14.45 1.19 -11.24
C THR A 125 13.31 0.26 -11.64
N ILE A 126 12.36 -0.01 -10.75
CA ILE A 126 11.20 -0.87 -11.04
C ILE A 126 10.39 -0.33 -12.23
N ASN A 127 10.12 0.98 -12.27
CA ASN A 127 9.33 1.60 -13.33
C ASN A 127 10.09 1.76 -14.66
N SER A 128 11.41 1.49 -14.67
CA SER A 128 12.21 1.57 -15.90
C SER A 128 12.13 0.31 -16.77
N PHE A 129 11.64 -0.80 -16.23
CA PHE A 129 11.49 -2.05 -16.99
C PHE A 129 10.28 -1.99 -17.91
N GLU A 130 10.50 -2.13 -19.21
CA GLU A 130 9.41 -2.26 -20.21
C GLU A 130 9.03 -3.73 -20.45
N ASP A 131 9.99 -4.65 -20.30
CA ASP A 131 9.78 -6.10 -20.45
C ASP A 131 9.54 -6.76 -19.08
N PRO A 132 8.37 -7.41 -18.86
CA PRO A 132 8.11 -8.20 -17.67
C PRO A 132 9.15 -9.30 -17.37
N ALA A 133 9.81 -9.84 -18.39
CA ALA A 133 10.86 -10.85 -18.20
C ALA A 133 12.13 -10.27 -17.55
N GLU A 134 12.47 -9.01 -17.86
CA GLU A 134 13.59 -8.30 -17.26
C GLU A 134 13.30 -7.95 -15.80
N LEU A 135 12.09 -7.46 -15.50
CA LEU A 135 11.65 -7.21 -14.12
C LEU A 135 11.69 -8.49 -13.28
N LYS A 136 11.23 -9.61 -13.85
CA LYS A 136 11.31 -10.91 -13.19
C LYS A 136 12.76 -11.33 -12.91
N SER A 137 13.64 -11.15 -13.89
CA SER A 137 15.07 -11.46 -13.74
C SER A 137 15.71 -10.59 -12.65
N TYR A 138 15.39 -9.29 -12.63
CA TYR A 138 15.83 -8.38 -11.59
C TYR A 138 15.39 -8.83 -10.20
N TYR A 139 14.11 -9.21 -10.05
CA TYR A 139 13.54 -9.73 -8.80
C TYR A 139 14.27 -10.99 -8.30
N ILE A 140 14.46 -12.00 -9.16
CA ILE A 140 15.15 -13.24 -8.79
C ILE A 140 16.59 -12.96 -8.36
N ASN A 141 17.31 -12.10 -9.08
CA ASN A 141 18.69 -11.74 -8.73
C ASN A 141 18.78 -11.06 -7.35
N HIS A 142 17.80 -10.22 -6.99
CA HIS A 142 17.78 -9.56 -5.68
C HIS A 142 17.37 -10.52 -4.54
N LEU A 143 16.57 -11.56 -4.84
CA LEU A 143 16.25 -12.62 -3.88
C LEU A 143 17.48 -13.46 -3.56
N GLU A 144 18.21 -13.89 -4.58
CA GLU A 144 19.40 -14.75 -4.43
C GLU A 144 20.53 -14.06 -3.65
N LYS A 145 20.61 -12.73 -3.73
CA LYS A 145 21.60 -11.93 -3.00
C LYS A 145 21.21 -11.60 -1.55
N ASN A 146 20.04 -12.04 -1.07
CA ASN A 146 19.45 -11.64 0.21
C ASN A 146 19.28 -10.11 0.38
N GLU A 147 19.29 -9.34 -0.72
CA GLU A 147 19.19 -7.87 -0.68
C GLU A 147 17.75 -7.41 -0.44
N LEU A 148 16.78 -8.31 -0.59
CA LEU A 148 15.37 -8.06 -0.32
C LEU A 148 15.00 -8.21 1.16
N SER A 149 15.70 -9.00 1.97
CA SER A 149 15.25 -9.28 3.35
C SER A 149 15.26 -8.07 4.30
N GLU A 150 15.93 -6.97 3.94
CA GLU A 150 15.93 -5.74 4.73
C GLU A 150 14.98 -4.65 4.21
N LYS A 151 14.58 -4.65 2.92
CA LYS A 151 13.71 -3.63 2.31
C LYS A 151 13.01 -4.20 1.08
N VAL A 152 11.68 -4.36 1.10
CA VAL A 152 10.98 -4.70 -0.15
C VAL A 152 9.73 -3.86 -0.38
N VAL A 153 9.62 -3.36 -1.60
CA VAL A 153 8.35 -3.14 -2.30
C VAL A 153 8.26 -4.29 -3.31
N GLN A 154 7.34 -5.23 -3.11
CA GLN A 154 7.12 -6.35 -4.04
C GLN A 154 6.15 -5.90 -5.13
N VAL A 155 6.47 -6.21 -6.38
CA VAL A 155 5.66 -5.89 -7.58
C VAL A 155 4.78 -7.06 -7.96
#